data_AF-A0A1I7W3X7-F1
#
_entry.id   AF-A0A1I7W3X7-F1
#
_cell.length_a   1.000
_cell.length_b   1.000
_cell.length_c   1.000
_cell.angle_alpha   90.00
_cell.angle_beta   90.00
_cell.angle_gamma   90.00
#
_symmetry.space_group_name_H-M   'P 1'
#
loop_
_entity.id
_entity.type
_entity.pdbx_description
1 polymer ?
#
loop_
_entity_poly.entity_id
_entity_poly.type
_entity_poly.pdbx_seq_one_letter_code
_entity_poly.pdbx_strand_id
1 'polypeptide(L)'
;MLRFLNLIILLVILLEEIIPSHQLALFDGKLDIGQLKDDRLLRLYENIEQQGFLWRSPSRLENSELDEESKHPIYSPRHNKVTELLIRQQHEKLHHAGTAHVLSEMRRKIWIPKGRMEVRCAGCKLWTTKPFKLPAMPNLPESPVSRSRIFAKIGLDYFGLLSIKIEVGVTKR
;
A
#
# COMPACT_ATOMS: atom_id res chain seq x y z
N MET A 1 -22.69 -6.04 19.30
CA MET A 1 -21.47 -5.20 19.46
C MET A 1 -20.90 -4.63 18.16
N LEU A 2 -21.49 -4.85 16.98
CA LEU A 2 -20.98 -4.35 15.68
C LEU A 2 -21.73 -3.12 15.12
N ARG A 3 -22.59 -2.47 15.91
CA ARG A 3 -23.39 -1.32 15.47
C ARG A 3 -22.87 0.04 15.92
N PHE A 4 -21.88 0.10 16.82
CA PHE A 4 -21.32 1.36 17.33
C PHE A 4 -20.05 1.82 16.59
N LEU A 5 -19.36 0.92 15.87
CA LEU A 5 -18.18 1.27 15.06
C LEU A 5 -18.54 1.99 13.75
N ASN A 6 -19.74 1.77 13.21
CA ASN A 6 -20.18 2.46 11.99
C ASN A 6 -20.58 3.92 12.23
N LEU A 7 -20.97 4.32 13.45
CA LEU A 7 -21.28 5.72 13.74
C LEU A 7 -20.01 6.58 13.86
N ILE A 8 -18.90 6.03 14.38
CA ILE A 8 -17.62 6.76 14.46
C ILE A 8 -17.01 6.93 13.07
N ILE A 9 -17.13 5.92 12.20
CA ILE A 9 -16.66 6.01 10.81
C ILE A 9 -17.52 7.00 10.00
N LEU A 10 -18.85 7.01 10.19
CA LEU A 10 -19.73 8.01 9.57
C LEU A 10 -19.49 9.44 10.10
N LEU A 11 -19.10 9.61 11.36
CA LEU A 11 -18.77 10.91 11.94
C LEU A 11 -17.40 11.43 11.46
N VAL A 12 -16.48 10.53 11.09
CA VAL A 12 -15.20 10.88 10.41
C VAL A 12 -15.41 11.18 8.92
N ILE A 13 -16.38 10.53 8.25
CA ILE A 13 -16.69 10.76 6.82
C ILE A 13 -17.54 12.03 6.62
N LEU A 14 -18.42 12.40 7.56
CA LEU A 14 -19.20 13.65 7.52
C LEU A 14 -18.37 14.90 7.91
N LEU A 15 -17.10 14.72 8.28
CA LEU A 15 -16.10 15.79 8.45
C LEU A 15 -15.12 15.87 7.26
N GLU A 16 -15.51 15.38 6.07
CA GLU A 16 -14.76 15.59 4.81
C GLU A 16 -15.08 16.95 4.14
N GLU A 17 -15.25 18.00 4.92
CA GLU A 17 -14.91 19.34 4.45
C GLU A 17 -13.71 19.81 5.27
N ILE A 18 -12.64 20.17 4.56
CA ILE A 18 -11.47 20.83 5.09
C ILE A 18 -10.57 19.83 5.86
N ILE A 19 -9.47 19.39 5.24
CA ILE A 19 -8.24 19.19 6.02
C ILE A 19 -7.95 20.58 6.57
N PRO A 20 -8.19 20.87 7.86
CA PRO A 20 -7.93 22.20 8.39
C PRO A 20 -6.43 22.39 8.27
N SER A 21 -6.06 23.50 7.66
CA SER A 21 -4.70 24.06 7.66
C SER A 21 -4.00 23.94 9.03
N HIS A 22 -4.79 23.81 10.12
CA HIS A 22 -4.35 23.62 11.49
C HIS A 22 -3.71 22.26 11.86
N GLN A 23 -3.94 21.17 11.11
CA GLN A 23 -3.29 19.88 11.42
C GLN A 23 -1.92 19.69 10.73
N LEU A 24 -1.54 20.65 9.88
CA LEU A 24 -0.20 20.76 9.33
C LEU A 24 0.78 21.49 10.28
N ALA A 25 0.31 21.97 11.44
CA ALA A 25 1.14 22.58 12.49
C ALA A 25 2.11 21.57 13.17
N LEU A 26 2.09 20.30 12.78
CA LEU A 26 3.02 19.26 13.29
C LEU A 26 4.38 19.23 12.56
N PHE A 27 4.73 20.30 11.85
CA PHE A 27 6.04 20.50 11.22
C PHE A 27 6.95 21.45 12.03
N ASP A 28 6.74 21.56 13.35
CA ASP A 28 7.68 22.21 14.28
C ASP A 28 9.03 21.46 14.43
N GLY A 29 9.16 20.30 13.77
CA GLY A 29 10.44 19.65 13.60
C GLY A 29 11.31 20.47 12.65
N LYS A 30 12.27 21.21 13.21
CA LYS A 30 13.50 21.65 12.54
C LYS A 30 13.81 20.65 11.42
N LEU A 31 13.81 21.11 10.16
CA LEU A 31 14.35 20.30 9.07
C LEU A 31 15.79 19.96 9.50
N ASP A 32 16.04 18.73 9.94
CA ASP A 32 17.39 18.27 10.27
C ASP A 32 18.13 17.98 8.96
N ILE A 33 18.47 19.08 8.27
CA ILE A 33 19.22 19.07 7.01
C ILE A 33 20.54 18.29 7.19
N GLY A 34 21.06 18.21 8.42
CA GLY A 34 22.28 17.49 8.79
C GLY A 34 22.23 15.95 8.67
N GLN A 35 21.07 15.32 8.47
CA GLN A 35 20.98 13.87 8.22
C GLN A 35 21.04 13.48 6.73
N LEU A 36 21.00 14.46 5.83
CA LEU A 36 21.03 14.23 4.38
C LEU A 36 22.47 14.06 3.91
N LYS A 37 22.96 12.82 3.85
CA LYS A 37 24.29 12.47 3.31
C LYS A 37 24.42 12.53 1.78
N ASP A 38 23.36 12.96 1.08
CA ASP A 38 23.27 12.93 -0.39
C ASP A 38 23.28 14.37 -0.92
N ASP A 39 24.40 14.82 -1.49
CA ASP A 39 24.60 16.19 -2.00
C ASP A 39 23.52 16.66 -2.98
N ARG A 40 22.89 15.72 -3.71
CA ARG A 40 21.77 16.03 -4.62
C ARG A 40 20.47 16.30 -3.89
N LEU A 41 20.26 15.62 -2.77
CA LEU A 41 19.14 15.95 -1.90
C LEU A 41 19.41 17.28 -1.22
N LEU A 42 20.60 17.53 -0.68
CA LEU A 42 20.94 18.81 -0.03
C LEU A 42 20.57 20.02 -0.91
N ARG A 43 20.89 20.01 -2.20
CA ARG A 43 20.46 21.08 -3.14
C ARG A 43 18.94 21.17 -3.37
N LEU A 44 18.24 20.05 -3.36
CA LEU A 44 16.76 20.03 -3.43
C LEU A 44 16.13 20.60 -2.14
N TYR A 45 16.79 20.38 -1.00
CA TYR A 45 16.39 20.87 0.31
C TYR A 45 16.76 22.34 0.53
N GLU A 46 17.87 22.80 -0.04
CA GLU A 46 18.35 24.19 0.01
C GLU A 46 17.38 25.19 -0.62
N ASN A 47 16.52 24.75 -1.56
CA ASN A 47 15.57 25.64 -2.22
C ASN A 47 14.16 25.56 -1.63
N ILE A 48 13.92 24.82 -0.54
CA ILE A 48 12.60 24.76 0.10
C ILE A 48 12.33 26.08 0.82
N GLU A 49 11.23 26.74 0.47
CA GLU A 49 10.83 28.01 1.07
C GLU A 49 9.81 27.79 2.19
N GLN A 50 9.96 28.55 3.27
CA GLN A 50 9.00 28.58 4.35
C GLN A 50 7.92 29.62 4.03
N GLN A 51 6.67 29.17 3.87
CA GLN A 51 5.50 30.02 3.75
C GLN A 51 4.59 29.82 4.97
N GLY A 52 4.71 30.71 5.95
CA GLY A 52 4.03 30.58 7.25
C GLY A 52 4.61 29.41 8.08
N PHE A 53 3.73 28.52 8.56
CA PHE A 53 4.13 27.32 9.32
C PHE A 53 4.49 26.12 8.43
N LEU A 54 4.48 26.30 7.10
CA LEU A 54 4.63 25.22 6.13
C LEU A 54 5.88 25.41 5.28
N TRP A 55 6.55 24.31 5.02
CA TRP A 55 7.65 24.21 4.06
C TRP A 55 7.08 23.82 2.70
N ARG A 56 7.47 24.52 1.63
CA ARG A 56 7.01 24.24 0.26
C ARG A 56 8.17 24.06 -0.70
N SER A 57 7.99 23.14 -1.64
CA SER A 57 8.95 22.96 -2.73
C SER A 57 8.80 24.11 -3.74
N PRO A 58 9.91 24.69 -4.20
CA PRO A 58 9.89 25.61 -5.33
C PRO A 58 9.53 24.83 -6.60
N SER A 59 8.84 25.50 -7.51
CA SER A 59 8.36 24.89 -8.75
C SER A 59 9.19 25.30 -9.94
N ARG A 60 9.22 24.44 -10.97
CA ARG A 60 9.58 24.85 -12.34
C ARG A 60 8.35 25.04 -13.21
N LEU A 61 7.15 25.00 -12.61
CA LEU A 61 5.85 25.02 -13.28
C LEU A 61 5.11 26.35 -13.08
N GLU A 62 5.84 27.43 -12.79
CA GLU A 62 5.29 28.79 -12.60
C GLU A 62 4.33 29.21 -13.73
N ASN A 63 4.76 28.96 -14.97
CA ASN A 63 4.01 29.33 -16.18
C ASN A 63 2.97 28.28 -16.60
N SER A 64 2.71 27.27 -15.77
CA SER A 64 1.67 26.27 -16.08
C SER A 64 0.29 26.75 -15.64
N GLU A 65 -0.75 26.20 -16.26
CA GLU A 65 -2.16 26.44 -15.89
C GLU A 65 -2.59 25.67 -14.63
N LEU A 66 -1.65 25.10 -13.87
CA LEU A 66 -1.94 24.37 -12.64
C LEU A 66 -2.34 25.34 -11.52
N ASP A 67 -3.09 24.82 -10.55
CA ASP A 67 -3.39 25.53 -9.31
C ASP A 67 -2.09 25.88 -8.56
N GLU A 68 -2.07 27.02 -7.87
CA GLU A 68 -0.91 27.48 -7.09
C GLU A 68 -0.42 26.45 -6.06
N GLU A 69 -1.35 25.70 -5.44
CA GLU A 69 -1.01 24.58 -4.54
C GLU A 69 -0.27 23.44 -5.24
N SER A 70 -0.61 23.19 -6.50
CA SER A 70 0.02 22.15 -7.32
C SER A 70 1.35 22.61 -7.90
N LYS A 71 1.51 23.91 -8.16
CA LYS A 71 2.81 24.49 -8.51
C LYS A 71 3.77 24.37 -7.33
N HIS A 72 3.33 24.74 -6.13
CA HIS A 72 4.14 24.80 -4.90
C HIS A 72 3.66 23.83 -3.82
N PRO A 73 3.85 22.52 -4.01
CA PRO A 73 3.35 21.52 -3.08
C PRO A 73 4.06 21.60 -1.72
N ILE A 74 3.32 21.24 -0.68
CA ILE A 74 3.79 21.19 0.71
C ILE A 74 4.81 20.07 0.86
N TYR A 75 5.98 20.41 1.39
CA TYR A 75 7.02 19.45 1.68
C TYR A 75 6.58 18.53 2.83
N SER A 76 6.74 17.22 2.65
CA SER A 76 6.52 16.22 3.70
C SER A 76 7.76 15.33 3.86
N PRO A 77 8.35 15.22 5.07
CA PRO A 77 9.54 14.45 5.30
C PRO A 77 9.29 12.97 5.12
N ARG A 78 10.36 12.29 4.73
CA ARG A 78 10.37 10.84 4.70
C ARG A 78 10.38 10.29 6.12
N HIS A 79 9.89 9.07 6.29
CA HIS A 79 9.95 8.35 7.56
C HIS A 79 9.21 9.03 8.73
N ASN A 80 8.23 9.89 8.44
CA ASN A 80 7.30 10.42 9.43
C ASN A 80 5.98 9.64 9.39
N LYS A 81 5.38 9.39 10.56
CA LYS A 81 4.10 8.71 10.70
C LYS A 81 2.96 9.47 9.99
N VAL A 82 3.01 10.80 9.99
CA VAL A 82 2.03 11.63 9.28
C VAL A 82 2.04 11.33 7.78
N THR A 83 3.23 11.27 7.18
CA THR A 83 3.42 10.95 5.76
C THR A 83 2.93 9.55 5.41
N GLU A 84 3.18 8.56 6.28
CA GLU A 84 2.68 7.20 6.12
C GLU A 84 1.14 7.16 6.12
N LEU A 85 0.51 7.87 7.05
CA LEU A 85 -0.96 7.93 7.16
C LEU A 85 -1.58 8.63 5.96
N LEU A 86 -1.00 9.74 5.51
CA LEU A 86 -1.42 10.43 4.29
C LEU A 86 -1.35 9.51 3.07
N ILE A 87 -0.22 8.82 2.90
CA ILE A 87 -0.03 7.86 1.79
C ILE A 87 -1.09 6.78 1.85
N ARG A 88 -1.33 6.21 3.03
CA ARG A 88 -2.31 5.14 3.22
C ARG A 88 -3.72 5.62 2.88
N GLN A 89 -4.14 6.78 3.39
CA GLN A 89 -5.45 7.37 3.11
C GLN A 89 -5.64 7.59 1.61
N GLN A 90 -4.67 8.20 0.93
CA GLN A 90 -4.79 8.46 -0.50
C GLN A 90 -4.78 7.16 -1.32
N HIS A 91 -3.98 6.17 -0.91
CA HIS A 91 -3.93 4.88 -1.56
C HIS A 91 -5.24 4.10 -1.43
N GLU A 92 -5.90 4.17 -0.26
CA GLU A 92 -7.24 3.60 -0.04
C GLU A 92 -8.32 4.36 -0.82
N LYS A 93 -8.27 5.70 -0.82
CA LYS A 93 -9.20 6.57 -1.58
C LYS A 93 -9.14 6.30 -3.08
N LEU A 94 -7.95 5.99 -3.61
CA LEU A 94 -7.73 5.62 -5.01
C LEU A 94 -7.85 4.11 -5.26
N HIS A 95 -8.52 3.37 -4.38
CA HIS A 95 -8.79 1.94 -4.52
C HIS A 95 -7.55 1.11 -4.84
N HIS A 96 -6.47 1.33 -4.08
CA HIS A 96 -5.21 0.61 -4.24
C HIS A 96 -4.52 0.80 -5.60
N ALA A 97 -4.72 1.96 -6.24
CA ALA A 97 -4.03 2.31 -7.48
C ALA A 97 -2.50 2.20 -7.36
N GLY A 98 -1.84 2.04 -8.50
CA GLY A 98 -0.38 1.91 -8.58
C GLY A 98 0.37 3.11 -8.01
N THR A 99 1.60 2.88 -7.55
CA THR A 99 2.44 3.89 -6.87
C THR A 99 2.57 5.21 -7.65
N ALA A 100 2.71 5.14 -8.98
CA ALA A 100 2.85 6.33 -9.81
C ALA A 100 1.59 7.20 -9.78
N HIS A 101 0.41 6.58 -9.79
CA HIS A 101 -0.88 7.27 -9.78
C HIS A 101 -1.13 7.94 -8.42
N VAL A 102 -0.93 7.20 -7.32
CA VAL A 102 -1.06 7.74 -5.96
C VAL A 102 -0.14 8.94 -5.77
N LEU A 103 1.13 8.83 -6.15
CA LEU A 103 2.08 9.93 -6.02
C LEU A 103 1.76 11.11 -6.95
N SER A 104 1.15 10.87 -8.11
CA SER A 104 0.72 11.95 -9.01
C SER A 104 -0.40 12.77 -8.37
N GLU A 105 -1.42 12.10 -7.84
CA GLU A 105 -2.53 12.77 -7.14
C GLU A 105 -2.04 13.47 -5.87
N MET A 106 -1.15 12.85 -5.10
CA MET A 106 -0.57 13.50 -3.92
C MET A 106 0.22 14.75 -4.28
N ARG A 107 0.99 14.74 -5.37
CA ARG A 107 1.83 15.88 -5.80
C ARG A 107 1.05 17.14 -6.11
N ARG A 108 -0.27 17.07 -6.31
CA ARG A 108 -1.12 18.24 -6.44
C ARG A 108 -1.15 19.11 -5.18
N LYS A 109 -0.78 18.56 -4.02
CA LYS A 109 -0.79 19.26 -2.74
C LYS A 109 0.44 19.01 -1.88
N ILE A 110 1.03 17.81 -1.96
CA ILE A 110 2.09 17.34 -1.07
C ILE A 110 3.22 16.73 -1.89
N TRP A 111 4.44 17.16 -1.61
CA TRP A 111 5.66 16.61 -2.19
C TRP A 111 6.42 15.77 -1.16
N ILE A 112 6.60 14.48 -1.49
CA ILE A 112 7.32 13.51 -0.67
C ILE A 112 8.62 13.13 -1.40
N PRO A 113 9.80 13.52 -0.89
CA PRO A 113 11.08 13.14 -1.46
C PRO A 113 11.22 11.62 -1.52
N LYS A 114 11.74 11.08 -2.62
CA LYS A 114 11.88 9.62 -2.84
C LYS A 114 10.57 8.84 -2.53
N GLY A 115 9.40 9.47 -2.68
CA GLY A 115 8.10 8.93 -2.23
C GLY A 115 7.71 7.55 -2.78
N ARG A 116 8.28 7.12 -3.91
CA ARG A 116 8.10 5.75 -4.43
C ARG A 116 8.50 4.66 -3.42
N MET A 117 9.47 4.95 -2.55
CA MET A 117 9.90 4.01 -1.51
C MET A 117 8.96 3.95 -0.30
N GLU A 118 8.14 4.99 -0.11
CA GLU A 118 7.24 5.14 1.04
C GLU A 118 5.85 4.55 0.76
N VAL A 119 5.42 4.48 -0.50
CA VAL A 119 4.15 3.83 -0.87
C VAL A 119 4.27 2.31 -0.73
N ARG A 120 3.89 1.80 0.44
CA ARG A 120 3.89 0.37 0.76
C ARG A 120 2.53 -0.03 1.30
N CYS A 121 1.91 -1.02 0.66
CA CYS A 121 0.68 -1.63 1.15
C CYS A 121 0.87 -3.16 1.21
N ALA A 122 0.61 -3.76 2.38
CA ALA A 122 0.70 -5.19 2.56
C ALA A 122 -0.32 -5.95 1.68
N GLY A 123 -1.53 -5.41 1.55
CA GLY A 123 -2.57 -5.95 0.66
C GLY A 123 -2.10 -5.97 -0.79
N CYS A 124 -1.70 -4.82 -1.35
CA CYS A 124 -1.22 -4.75 -2.75
C CYS A 124 -0.02 -5.65 -3.00
N LYS A 125 0.90 -5.73 -2.03
CA LYS A 125 2.03 -6.65 -2.12
C LYS A 125 1.55 -8.09 -2.25
N LEU A 126 0.61 -8.52 -1.43
CA LEU A 126 0.05 -9.88 -1.50
C LEU A 126 -0.61 -10.15 -2.86
N TRP A 127 -1.46 -9.23 -3.34
CA TRP A 127 -2.16 -9.36 -4.63
C TRP A 127 -1.21 -9.37 -5.85
N THR A 128 -0.08 -8.65 -5.76
CA THR A 128 0.88 -8.52 -6.87
C THR A 128 1.99 -9.56 -6.82
N THR A 129 2.15 -10.28 -5.70
CA THR A 129 3.23 -11.24 -5.52
C THR A 129 3.05 -12.40 -6.51
N LYS A 130 4.10 -12.71 -7.25
CA LYS A 130 4.10 -13.86 -8.15
C LYS A 130 4.12 -15.14 -7.31
N PRO A 131 3.41 -16.20 -7.74
CA PRO A 131 3.50 -17.51 -7.11
C PRO A 131 4.96 -17.96 -7.02
N PHE A 132 5.26 -18.75 -6.00
CA PHE A 132 6.56 -19.42 -5.91
C PHE A 132 6.82 -20.20 -7.20
N LYS A 133 7.97 -19.95 -7.84
CA LYS A 133 8.36 -20.72 -9.02
C LYS A 133 8.61 -22.15 -8.58
N LEU A 134 7.76 -23.06 -9.04
CA LEU A 134 7.98 -24.47 -8.81
C LEU A 134 9.35 -24.87 -9.40
N PRO A 135 10.13 -25.71 -8.72
CA PRO A 135 11.33 -26.29 -9.30
C PRO A 135 10.95 -27.09 -10.56
N ALA A 136 11.95 -27.41 -11.39
CA ALA A 136 11.74 -28.35 -12.49
C ALA A 136 11.11 -29.63 -11.92
N MET A 137 10.00 -30.07 -12.53
CA MET A 137 9.30 -31.26 -12.07
C MET A 137 10.28 -32.44 -12.15
N PRO A 138 10.54 -33.16 -11.04
CA PRO A 138 11.42 -34.31 -11.08
C PRO A 138 10.80 -35.40 -11.95
N ASN A 139 11.63 -36.32 -12.44
CA ASN A 139 11.13 -37.51 -13.13
C ASN A 139 10.16 -38.26 -12.23
N LEU A 140 9.07 -38.76 -12.82
CA LEU A 140 8.11 -39.61 -12.11
C LEU A 140 8.82 -40.88 -11.59
N PRO A 141 8.43 -41.41 -10.43
CA PRO A 141 8.99 -42.66 -9.93
C PRO A 141 8.68 -43.82 -10.90
N GLU A 142 9.56 -44.81 -10.97
CA GLU A 142 9.43 -45.94 -11.90
C GLU A 142 8.20 -46.81 -11.60
N SER A 143 7.78 -46.86 -10.34
CA SER A 143 6.72 -47.75 -9.86
C SER A 143 5.33 -47.41 -10.42
N PRO A 144 4.89 -46.16 -10.64
CA PRO A 144 3.66 -45.88 -11.37
C PRO A 144 3.79 -45.93 -12.91
N VAL A 145 4.98 -45.69 -13.48
CA VAL A 145 5.13 -45.45 -14.93
C VAL A 145 5.49 -46.71 -15.73
N SER A 146 6.16 -47.68 -15.10
CA SER A 146 6.56 -48.91 -15.78
C SER A 146 5.34 -49.79 -16.13
N ARG A 147 5.35 -50.36 -17.34
CA ARG A 147 4.31 -51.29 -17.80
C ARG A 147 4.19 -52.46 -16.82
N SER A 148 2.97 -52.78 -16.44
CA SER A 148 2.65 -53.94 -15.59
C SER A 148 1.49 -54.72 -16.17
N ARG A 149 1.26 -55.92 -15.64
CA ARG A 149 0.04 -56.68 -15.95
C ARG A 149 -1.19 -55.89 -15.47
N ILE A 150 -2.34 -56.18 -16.07
CA ILE A 150 -3.63 -55.61 -15.66
C ILE A 150 -3.83 -55.92 -14.17
N PHE A 151 -4.27 -54.94 -13.38
CA PHE A 151 -4.47 -55.01 -11.92
C PHE A 151 -3.21 -55.21 -11.06
N ALA A 152 -2.00 -55.23 -11.63
CA ALA A 152 -0.77 -55.40 -10.83
C ALA A 152 -0.39 -54.16 -10.00
N LYS A 153 -0.93 -52.98 -10.34
CA LYS A 153 -0.72 -51.71 -9.64
C LYS A 153 -2.08 -51.02 -9.51
N ILE A 154 -2.48 -50.71 -8.28
CA ILE A 154 -3.75 -50.06 -7.97
C ILE A 154 -3.45 -48.85 -7.11
N GLY A 155 -3.92 -47.67 -7.54
CA GLY A 155 -3.92 -46.47 -6.71
C GLY A 155 -5.20 -46.45 -5.89
N LEU A 156 -5.08 -46.33 -4.57
CA LEU A 156 -6.21 -46.14 -3.67
C LEU A 156 -6.14 -44.71 -3.14
N ASP A 157 -7.17 -43.93 -3.41
CA ASP A 157 -7.35 -42.59 -2.87
C ASP A 157 -8.64 -42.57 -2.05
N TYR A 158 -8.55 -42.10 -0.82
CA TYR A 158 -9.72 -41.92 0.02
C TYR A 158 -10.23 -40.49 -0.16
N PHE A 159 -11.49 -40.35 -0.57
CA PHE A 159 -12.16 -39.07 -0.41
C PHE A 159 -12.15 -38.69 1.08
N GLY A 160 -11.84 -37.42 1.36
CA GLY A 160 -11.90 -36.89 2.72
C GLY A 160 -13.30 -37.06 3.33
N LEU A 161 -13.39 -36.92 4.67
CA LEU A 161 -14.58 -37.15 5.50
C LEU A 161 -15.90 -36.82 4.78
N LEU A 162 -16.64 -37.86 4.40
CA LEU A 162 -17.93 -37.72 3.73
C LEU A 162 -19.01 -37.52 4.79
N SER A 163 -19.79 -36.46 4.63
CA SER A 163 -20.94 -36.20 5.50
C SER A 163 -22.13 -37.04 5.05
N ILE A 164 -22.54 -38.00 5.88
CA ILE A 164 -23.69 -38.87 5.64
C ILE A 164 -24.84 -38.45 6.56
N LYS A 165 -26.05 -38.39 6.00
CA LYS A 165 -27.27 -38.13 6.76
C LYS A 165 -27.78 -39.47 7.31
N ILE A 166 -27.82 -39.58 8.62
CA ILE A 166 -28.44 -40.68 9.38
C ILE A 166 -29.73 -40.18 10.03
N GLU A 167 -30.57 -41.09 10.52
CA GLU A 167 -31.86 -40.75 11.14
C GLU A 167 -31.70 -39.80 12.34
N VAL A 168 -30.56 -39.87 13.04
CA VAL A 168 -30.23 -39.08 14.24
C VAL A 168 -29.49 -37.77 13.90
N GLY A 169 -29.19 -37.49 12.63
CA GLY A 169 -28.48 -36.27 12.21
C GLY A 169 -27.49 -36.44 11.07
N VAL A 170 -26.57 -35.51 10.88
CA VAL A 170 -25.48 -35.64 9.90
C VAL A 170 -24.20 -36.03 10.63
N THR A 171 -23.61 -37.16 10.26
CA THR A 171 -22.33 -37.62 10.80
C THR A 171 -21.26 -37.64 9.71
N LYS A 172 -19.99 -37.47 10.09
CA LYS A 172 -18.85 -37.56 9.18
C LYS A 172 -18.25 -38.96 9.30
N ARG A 173 -18.14 -39.67 8.18
CA ARG A 173 -17.50 -40.99 8.11
C ARG A 173 -16.01 -40.86 7.88
#